data_AF-A0A7V8BQ39-F1
#
_entry.id   AF-A0A7V8BQ39-F1
#
_cell.length_a   1.000
_cell.length_b   1.000
_cell.length_c   1.000
_cell.angle_alpha   90.00
_cell.angle_beta   90.00
_cell.angle_gamma   90.00
#
_symmetry.space_group_name_H-M   'P 1'
#
loop_
_entity.id
_entity.type
_entity.pdbx_description
1 polymer ?
#
loop_
_entity_poly.entity_id
_entity_poly.type
_entity_poly.pdbx_seq_one_letter_code
_entity_poly.pdbx_strand_id
1 'polypeptide(L)'
;MKKKRIVFIVILLIVFSVPHIHSQSTKEELVNDIRIKCHKINSELNSYTEKVVRWDAGASYWNSTNYTGYLDASKQVVLLKFSHGEEGYWSHYEYYFANGEIVFIFIHSGEPDGTEKQESVYFWNKEIIQAYLKQKPSNERPIDDLEEKPNNEIMARVGESTEMFLRGVDTELRNFHDALSQLPEPVMLLLNKDSKVIAHAVADINGDSVDEYIVATGLDPNDSEWKEDRDRKLFIIIKKGESYVVHSTNSLVVLCSSCGGAFGDPFSGIETGTKWFRISHYGGSRIRWGRSYKFGYSRKYDQWQLIEANEGSHDSFDETKSEDATFKPPKDFGMINFEDFDPFDYLGKGIK
;
A
#
# COMPACT_ATOMS: atom_id res chain seq x y z
N MET A 1 44.41 -59.72 38.31
CA MET A 1 44.21 -58.40 38.96
C MET A 1 44.94 -57.33 38.17
N LYS A 2 44.23 -56.57 37.33
CA LYS A 2 44.79 -55.56 36.41
C LYS A 2 44.94 -54.22 37.14
N LYS A 3 46.16 -53.71 37.28
CA LYS A 3 46.46 -52.35 37.78
C LYS A 3 46.15 -51.34 36.66
N LYS A 4 45.25 -50.38 36.95
CA LYS A 4 44.91 -49.23 36.10
C LYS A 4 46.14 -48.33 35.94
N ARG A 5 46.50 -48.00 34.69
CA ARG A 5 47.37 -46.87 34.35
C ARG A 5 46.49 -45.64 34.19
N ILE A 6 46.71 -44.63 35.02
CA ILE A 6 46.16 -43.28 34.85
C ILE A 6 47.16 -42.54 33.94
N VAL A 7 46.71 -42.15 32.76
CA VAL A 7 47.47 -41.27 31.85
C VAL A 7 47.02 -39.85 32.12
N PHE A 8 47.92 -39.02 32.64
CA PHE A 8 47.76 -37.56 32.67
C PHE A 8 48.08 -37.04 31.26
N ILE A 9 47.08 -36.55 30.54
CA ILE A 9 47.28 -35.74 29.33
C ILE A 9 47.23 -34.28 29.76
N VAL A 10 48.39 -33.62 29.72
CA VAL A 10 48.51 -32.16 29.85
C VAL A 10 48.05 -31.57 28.51
N ILE A 11 46.88 -30.93 28.50
CA ILE A 11 46.38 -30.19 27.35
C ILE A 11 47.08 -28.82 27.35
N LEU A 12 48.01 -28.64 26.41
CA LEU A 12 48.59 -27.35 26.08
C LEU A 12 47.58 -26.59 25.20
N LEU A 13 46.82 -25.68 25.80
CA LEU A 13 45.92 -24.76 25.10
C LEU A 13 46.76 -23.70 24.38
N ILE A 14 47.03 -23.92 23.09
CA ILE A 14 47.52 -22.87 22.20
C ILE A 14 46.29 -22.08 21.75
N VAL A 15 46.09 -20.91 22.39
CA VAL A 15 45.13 -19.91 21.92
C VAL A 15 45.72 -19.29 20.65
N PHE A 16 45.31 -19.80 19.49
CA PHE A 16 45.43 -19.03 18.25
C PHE A 16 44.38 -17.93 18.31
N SER A 17 44.82 -16.73 18.70
CA SER A 17 44.10 -15.49 18.41
C SER A 17 43.97 -15.38 16.89
N VAL A 18 42.80 -15.74 16.37
CA VAL A 18 42.39 -15.37 15.01
C VAL A 18 42.31 -13.85 15.02
N PRO A 19 43.15 -13.11 14.26
CA PRO A 19 42.92 -11.70 14.09
C PRO A 19 41.58 -11.55 13.37
N HIS A 20 40.62 -10.93 14.04
CA HIS A 20 39.43 -10.39 13.39
C HIS A 20 39.91 -9.30 12.41
N ILE A 21 40.26 -9.72 11.20
CA ILE A 21 40.40 -8.82 10.07
C ILE A 21 38.97 -8.46 9.67
N HIS A 22 38.39 -7.46 10.33
CA HIS A 22 37.32 -6.69 9.72
C HIS A 22 37.96 -5.92 8.57
N SER A 23 37.95 -6.47 7.36
CA SER A 23 38.25 -5.65 6.18
C SER A 23 37.12 -4.64 6.06
N GLN A 24 37.40 -3.38 6.39
CA GLN A 24 36.50 -2.29 6.06
C GLN A 24 36.30 -2.27 4.54
N SER A 25 35.07 -2.45 4.09
CA SER A 25 34.75 -2.44 2.66
C SER A 25 35.05 -1.07 2.05
N THR A 26 35.68 -1.06 0.88
CA THR A 26 36.02 0.18 0.16
C THR A 26 34.77 0.84 -0.44
N LYS A 27 34.86 2.12 -0.83
CA LYS A 27 33.77 2.83 -1.54
C LYS A 27 33.38 2.08 -2.82
N GLU A 28 34.36 1.55 -3.55
CA GLU A 28 34.11 0.77 -4.77
C GLU A 28 33.40 -0.55 -4.51
N GLU A 29 33.72 -1.25 -3.43
CA GLU A 29 33.02 -2.48 -3.04
C GLU A 29 31.56 -2.21 -2.66
N LEU A 30 31.31 -1.14 -1.90
CA LEU A 30 29.94 -0.73 -1.53
C LEU A 30 29.14 -0.27 -2.75
N VAL A 31 29.75 0.49 -3.67
CA VAL A 31 29.12 0.89 -4.94
C VAL A 31 28.82 -0.33 -5.82
N ASN A 32 29.73 -1.31 -5.88
CA ASN A 32 29.50 -2.55 -6.63
C ASN A 32 28.39 -3.39 -6.02
N ASP A 33 28.33 -3.53 -4.69
CA ASP A 33 27.24 -4.23 -4.01
C ASP A 33 25.87 -3.58 -4.31
N ILE A 34 25.81 -2.24 -4.31
CA ILE A 34 24.61 -1.51 -4.73
C ILE A 34 24.26 -1.78 -6.19
N ARG A 35 25.24 -1.69 -7.11
CA ARG A 35 24.99 -2.01 -8.52
C ARG A 35 24.45 -3.41 -8.71
N ILE A 36 24.96 -4.39 -7.96
CA ILE A 36 24.46 -5.77 -7.97
C ILE A 36 23.02 -5.82 -7.46
N LYS A 37 22.69 -5.13 -6.36
CA LYS A 37 21.32 -5.06 -5.81
C LYS A 37 20.36 -4.38 -6.78
N CYS A 38 20.74 -3.25 -7.38
CA CYS A 38 19.94 -2.56 -8.40
C CYS A 38 19.74 -3.43 -9.63
N HIS A 39 20.80 -4.09 -10.10
CA HIS A 39 20.72 -5.01 -11.23
C HIS A 39 19.78 -6.18 -10.92
N LYS A 40 19.82 -6.71 -9.70
CA LYS A 40 18.89 -7.74 -9.25
C LYS A 40 17.44 -7.26 -9.30
N ILE A 41 17.12 -6.12 -8.65
CA ILE A 41 15.76 -5.54 -8.67
C ILE A 41 15.29 -5.32 -10.11
N ASN A 42 16.15 -4.74 -10.96
CA ASN A 42 15.83 -4.49 -12.37
C ASN A 42 15.64 -5.78 -13.19
N SER A 43 16.41 -6.84 -12.91
CA SER A 43 16.25 -8.14 -13.56
C SER A 43 14.98 -8.87 -13.13
N GLU A 44 14.44 -8.52 -11.95
CA GLU A 44 13.27 -9.13 -11.34
C GLU A 44 11.98 -8.30 -11.55
N LEU A 45 11.99 -7.21 -12.32
CA LEU A 45 10.83 -6.31 -12.48
C LEU A 45 9.55 -7.04 -12.90
N ASN A 46 9.65 -8.02 -13.79
CA ASN A 46 8.51 -8.80 -14.27
C ASN A 46 7.86 -9.69 -13.18
N SER A 47 8.53 -9.87 -12.04
CA SER A 47 7.99 -10.58 -10.88
C SER A 47 7.24 -9.65 -9.92
N TYR A 48 7.39 -8.33 -10.06
CA TYR A 48 6.72 -7.32 -9.26
C TYR A 48 5.44 -6.84 -9.94
N THR A 49 4.51 -6.32 -9.14
CA THR A 49 3.31 -5.68 -9.67
C THR A 49 3.65 -4.25 -10.07
N GLU A 50 3.58 -3.93 -11.37
CA GLU A 50 3.75 -2.57 -11.87
C GLU A 50 2.47 -1.75 -11.69
N LYS A 51 2.60 -0.52 -11.19
CA LYS A 51 1.53 0.48 -11.09
C LYS A 51 1.99 1.80 -11.68
N VAL A 52 1.24 2.28 -12.66
CA VAL A 52 1.44 3.61 -13.26
C VAL A 52 0.31 4.51 -12.79
N VAL A 53 0.66 5.61 -12.13
CA VAL A 53 -0.31 6.58 -11.58
C VAL A 53 0.11 8.00 -11.88
N ARG A 54 -0.87 8.89 -11.91
CA ARG A 54 -0.67 10.33 -12.01
C ARG A 54 -1.14 10.97 -10.72
N TRP A 55 -0.29 11.79 -10.12
CA TRP A 55 -0.64 12.63 -8.98
C TRP A 55 -0.78 14.07 -9.46
N ASP A 56 -1.88 14.74 -9.11
CA ASP A 56 -2.12 16.14 -9.45
C ASP A 56 -2.31 16.96 -8.16
N ALA A 57 -1.43 17.93 -7.89
CA ALA A 57 -1.49 18.77 -6.69
C ALA A 57 -2.67 19.79 -6.66
N GLY A 58 -3.53 19.80 -7.68
CA GLY A 58 -4.70 20.68 -7.79
C GLY A 58 -4.43 22.18 -8.00
N ALA A 59 -3.19 22.66 -7.80
CA ALA A 59 -2.87 24.10 -7.78
C ALA A 59 -2.39 24.67 -9.13
N SER A 60 -2.03 23.83 -10.11
CA SER A 60 -1.46 24.24 -11.40
C SER A 60 -1.27 23.03 -12.32
N TYR A 61 -1.44 23.18 -13.64
CA TYR A 61 -1.12 22.15 -14.65
C TYR A 61 0.36 21.70 -14.59
N TRP A 62 1.22 22.52 -13.96
CA TRP A 62 2.65 22.27 -13.81
C TRP A 62 3.03 21.37 -12.63
N ASN A 63 2.07 20.99 -11.76
CA ASN A 63 2.33 20.20 -10.55
C ASN A 63 1.81 18.76 -10.65
N SER A 64 1.77 18.21 -11.86
CA SER A 64 1.38 16.82 -12.08
C SER A 64 2.61 15.94 -12.24
N THR A 65 2.68 14.84 -11.49
CA THR A 65 3.79 13.89 -11.58
C THR A 65 3.26 12.51 -11.98
N ASN A 66 3.84 11.95 -13.05
CA ASN A 66 3.59 10.57 -13.44
C ASN A 66 4.59 9.68 -12.72
N TYR A 67 4.08 8.75 -11.93
CA TYR A 67 4.88 7.76 -11.22
C TYR A 67 4.71 6.38 -11.86
N THR A 68 5.80 5.62 -11.87
CA THR A 68 5.79 4.18 -12.12
C THR A 68 6.38 3.48 -10.90
N GLY A 69 5.55 2.78 -10.14
CA GLY A 69 5.97 2.02 -8.96
C GLY A 69 5.91 0.52 -9.19
N TYR A 70 6.88 -0.20 -8.67
CA TYR A 70 6.92 -1.66 -8.64
C TYR A 70 6.72 -2.11 -7.20
N LEU A 71 5.74 -2.99 -6.99
CA LEU A 71 5.37 -3.48 -5.67
C LEU A 71 5.67 -4.98 -5.54
N ASP A 72 6.21 -5.38 -4.39
CA ASP A 72 6.41 -6.78 -4.05
C ASP A 72 5.09 -7.50 -3.72
N ALA A 73 5.17 -8.79 -3.41
CA ALA A 73 4.00 -9.61 -3.05
C ALA A 73 3.29 -9.14 -1.77
N SER A 74 3.96 -8.36 -0.92
CA SER A 74 3.41 -7.73 0.29
C SER A 74 2.86 -6.32 0.03
N LYS A 75 2.80 -5.91 -1.24
CA LYS A 75 2.41 -4.56 -1.70
C LYS A 75 3.30 -3.44 -1.16
N GLN A 76 4.55 -3.75 -0.81
CA GLN A 76 5.54 -2.73 -0.47
C GLN A 76 6.22 -2.26 -1.76
N VAL A 77 6.47 -0.95 -1.87
CA VAL A 77 7.21 -0.39 -3.01
C VAL A 77 8.64 -0.89 -2.93
N VAL A 78 9.17 -1.44 -4.03
CA VAL A 78 10.59 -1.84 -4.17
C VAL A 78 11.35 -0.91 -5.11
N LEU A 79 10.66 -0.28 -6.04
CA LEU A 79 11.19 0.72 -6.96
C LEU A 79 10.11 1.74 -7.32
N LEU A 80 10.43 3.03 -7.22
CA LEU A 80 9.58 4.14 -7.66
C LEU A 80 10.34 4.98 -8.68
N LYS A 81 9.74 5.20 -9.85
CA LYS A 81 10.28 6.02 -10.94
C LYS A 81 9.38 7.21 -11.24
N PHE A 82 9.97 8.36 -11.49
CA PHE A 82 9.26 9.55 -11.97
C PHE A 82 10.24 10.54 -12.59
N SER A 83 9.71 11.56 -13.25
CA SER A 83 10.52 12.63 -13.83
C SER A 83 9.94 13.99 -13.48
N HIS A 84 10.83 14.96 -13.24
CA HIS A 84 10.51 16.38 -13.15
C HIS A 84 11.20 17.13 -14.29
N GLY A 85 10.60 18.21 -14.79
CA GLY A 85 11.22 19.03 -15.82
C GLY A 85 10.53 20.36 -16.00
N GLU A 86 11.33 21.37 -16.37
CA GLU A 86 10.88 22.74 -16.65
C GLU A 86 11.69 23.29 -17.83
N GLU A 87 11.04 23.96 -18.78
CA GLU A 87 11.71 24.69 -19.88
C GLU A 87 12.77 23.88 -20.66
N GLY A 88 12.53 22.58 -20.87
CA GLY A 88 13.43 21.67 -21.60
C GLY A 88 14.46 20.96 -20.71
N TYR A 89 14.64 21.39 -19.47
CA TYR A 89 15.41 20.64 -18.47
C TYR A 89 14.59 19.45 -17.98
N TRP A 90 15.26 18.34 -17.74
CA TRP A 90 14.62 17.15 -17.18
C TRP A 90 15.51 16.49 -16.13
N SER A 91 14.87 15.84 -15.18
CA SER A 91 15.49 14.97 -14.19
C SER A 91 14.63 13.72 -14.01
N HIS A 92 15.22 12.56 -14.22
CA HIS A 92 14.64 11.25 -13.95
C HIS A 92 15.13 10.74 -12.61
N TYR A 93 14.20 10.24 -11.79
CA TYR A 93 14.47 9.75 -10.45
C TYR A 93 14.09 8.28 -10.36
N GLU A 94 14.95 7.48 -9.75
CA GLU A 94 14.66 6.11 -9.36
C GLU A 94 14.96 5.90 -7.87
N TYR A 95 13.93 5.62 -7.08
CA TYR A 95 14.05 5.34 -5.64
C TYR A 95 13.89 3.84 -5.40
N TYR A 96 14.90 3.22 -4.81
CA TYR A 96 14.93 1.78 -4.54
C TYR A 96 14.72 1.53 -3.05
N PHE A 97 13.86 0.58 -2.72
CA PHE A 97 13.43 0.31 -1.36
C PHE A 97 13.67 -1.15 -0.98
N ALA A 98 13.91 -1.39 0.30
CA ALA A 98 13.93 -2.72 0.90
C ALA A 98 13.26 -2.65 2.28
N ASN A 99 12.29 -3.53 2.52
CA ASN A 99 11.50 -3.58 3.76
C ASN A 99 10.85 -2.22 4.11
N GLY A 100 10.42 -1.45 3.10
CA GLY A 100 9.79 -0.13 3.29
C GLY A 100 10.76 1.01 3.59
N GLU A 101 12.06 0.74 3.70
CA GLU A 101 13.09 1.78 3.83
C GLU A 101 13.76 2.04 2.49
N ILE A 102 14.04 3.31 2.18
CA ILE A 102 14.81 3.64 1.00
C ILE A 102 16.25 3.15 1.18
N VAL A 103 16.78 2.49 0.15
CA VAL A 103 18.14 1.97 0.13
C VAL A 103 19.03 2.86 -0.72
N PHE A 104 18.46 3.40 -1.81
CA PHE A 104 19.24 4.07 -2.85
C PHE A 104 18.37 5.00 -3.71
N ILE A 105 18.97 6.11 -4.16
CA ILE A 105 18.38 7.08 -5.09
C ILE A 105 19.30 7.25 -6.30
N PHE A 106 18.74 7.05 -7.49
CA PHE A 106 19.36 7.37 -8.76
C PHE A 106 18.74 8.61 -9.38
N ILE A 107 19.58 9.52 -9.87
CA ILE A 107 19.12 10.72 -10.58
C ILE A 107 19.91 10.88 -11.87
N HIS A 108 19.19 10.98 -12.98
CA HIS A 108 19.72 11.42 -14.27
C HIS A 108 19.15 12.80 -14.58
N SER A 109 19.99 13.75 -14.96
CA SER A 109 19.50 15.04 -15.46
C SER A 109 20.11 15.42 -16.80
N GLY A 110 19.33 16.13 -17.60
CA GLY A 110 19.74 16.58 -18.93
C GLY A 110 19.26 17.99 -19.27
N GLU A 111 19.92 18.56 -20.27
CA GLU A 111 19.66 19.89 -20.81
C GLU A 111 18.55 19.86 -21.90
N PRO A 112 18.00 21.03 -22.27
CA PRO A 112 17.00 21.17 -23.35
C PRO A 112 17.41 20.60 -24.71
N ASP A 113 18.71 20.48 -24.98
CA ASP A 113 19.25 19.89 -26.20
C ASP A 113 19.31 18.35 -26.18
N GLY A 114 18.86 17.74 -25.08
CA GLY A 114 18.84 16.30 -24.88
C GLY A 114 20.18 15.72 -24.39
N THR A 115 21.18 16.55 -24.12
CA THR A 115 22.45 16.08 -23.57
C THR A 115 22.31 15.75 -22.08
N GLU A 116 22.63 14.51 -21.72
CA GLU A 116 22.72 14.08 -20.33
C GLU A 116 23.95 14.73 -19.68
N LYS A 117 23.74 15.44 -18.58
CA LYS A 117 24.78 16.26 -17.96
C LYS A 117 25.33 15.66 -16.69
N GLN A 118 24.49 14.97 -15.92
CA GLN A 118 24.84 14.54 -14.58
C GLN A 118 24.08 13.28 -14.17
N GLU A 119 24.86 12.23 -13.90
CA GLU A 119 24.43 11.05 -13.16
C GLU A 119 24.81 11.26 -11.70
N SER A 120 23.86 11.10 -10.78
CA SER A 120 24.11 11.22 -9.34
C SER A 120 23.49 10.04 -8.57
N VAL A 121 24.29 9.50 -7.66
CA VAL A 121 24.00 8.31 -6.86
C VAL A 121 24.04 8.75 -5.40
N TYR A 122 22.90 8.71 -4.70
CA TYR A 122 22.82 9.05 -3.28
C TYR A 122 22.58 7.79 -2.45
N PHE A 123 23.32 7.68 -1.34
CA PHE A 123 23.30 6.51 -0.47
C PHE A 123 22.39 6.74 0.73
N TRP A 124 21.42 5.86 0.92
CA TRP A 124 20.57 5.82 2.11
C TRP A 124 20.80 4.52 2.88
N ASN A 125 22.03 4.33 3.31
CA ASN A 125 22.37 3.27 4.25
C ASN A 125 23.36 3.84 5.26
N LYS A 126 23.03 3.70 6.55
CA LYS A 126 23.84 4.22 7.67
C LYS A 126 25.31 3.78 7.56
N GLU A 127 25.55 2.52 7.23
CA GLU A 127 26.88 1.92 7.11
C GLU A 127 27.65 2.57 5.94
N ILE A 128 26.96 2.89 4.84
CA ILE A 128 27.54 3.54 3.66
C ILE A 128 27.85 5.01 3.92
N ILE A 129 26.94 5.73 4.60
CA ILE A 129 27.17 7.11 5.02
C ILE A 129 28.34 7.17 6.01
N GLN A 130 28.41 6.23 6.97
CA GLN A 130 29.50 6.11 7.92
C GLN A 130 30.84 5.80 7.22
N ALA A 131 30.84 4.89 6.23
CA ALA A 131 32.03 4.59 5.42
C ALA A 131 32.50 5.81 4.60
N TYR A 132 31.56 6.58 4.03
CA TYR A 132 31.86 7.80 3.28
C TYR A 132 32.48 8.88 4.18
N LEU A 133 31.91 9.09 5.37
CA LEU A 133 32.42 10.07 6.33
C LEU A 133 33.81 9.69 6.87
N LYS A 134 34.10 8.40 7.07
CA LYS A 134 35.43 7.88 7.47
C LYS A 134 36.57 8.22 6.50
N GLN A 135 36.26 8.49 5.23
CA GLN A 135 37.25 8.79 4.20
C GLN A 135 37.44 10.29 3.94
N LYS A 136 36.66 11.17 4.59
CA LYS A 136 36.92 12.61 4.50
C LYS A 136 38.26 12.94 5.20
N PRO A 137 39.11 13.78 4.60
CA PRO A 137 40.41 14.14 5.17
C PRO A 137 40.29 14.63 6.64
N SER A 138 41.21 14.18 7.50
CA SER A 138 41.18 14.35 8.97
C SER A 138 41.17 15.81 9.46
N ASN A 139 41.45 16.75 8.55
CA ASN A 139 41.46 18.18 8.78
C ASN A 139 40.04 18.81 8.86
N GLU A 140 38.96 18.04 8.66
CA GLU A 140 37.58 18.55 8.77
C GLU A 140 36.79 18.18 10.04
N ARG A 141 37.33 17.38 10.98
CA ARG A 141 36.88 17.08 12.39
C ARG A 141 36.93 15.56 12.71
N PRO A 142 36.97 15.16 14.00
CA PRO A 142 37.03 13.74 14.40
C PRO A 142 35.73 13.00 14.04
N ILE A 143 35.86 11.90 13.31
CA ILE A 143 34.77 11.04 12.84
C ILE A 143 34.30 10.04 13.93
N ASP A 144 35.10 9.86 14.98
CA ASP A 144 34.91 8.82 16.01
C ASP A 144 33.62 8.99 16.83
N ASP A 145 33.03 10.18 16.87
CA ASP A 145 31.80 10.46 17.64
C ASP A 145 30.49 10.03 16.93
N LEU A 146 30.54 9.50 15.71
CA LEU A 146 29.35 9.21 14.87
C LEU A 146 28.91 7.74 14.82
N GLU A 147 29.71 6.82 15.35
CA GLU A 147 29.37 5.38 15.29
C GLU A 147 28.13 5.04 16.14
N GLU A 148 28.01 5.68 17.30
CA GLU A 148 26.91 5.45 18.26
C GLU A 148 25.71 6.39 18.06
N LYS A 149 25.74 7.23 17.03
CA LYS A 149 24.76 8.29 16.84
C LYS A 149 23.51 7.79 16.10
N PRO A 150 22.32 8.31 16.45
CA PRO A 150 21.08 8.00 15.74
C PRO A 150 21.10 8.62 14.33
N ASN A 151 20.35 8.02 13.39
CA ASN A 151 20.38 8.41 11.97
C ASN A 151 20.12 9.90 11.74
N ASN A 152 19.21 10.51 12.50
CA ASN A 152 18.92 11.93 12.41
C ASN A 152 20.14 12.83 12.71
N GLU A 153 21.03 12.44 13.64
CA GLU A 153 22.23 13.22 13.97
C GLU A 153 23.36 13.00 12.95
N ILE A 154 23.40 11.82 12.32
CA ILE A 154 24.28 11.54 11.16
C ILE A 154 23.81 12.36 9.95
N MET A 155 22.52 12.38 9.67
CA MET A 155 21.90 13.12 8.56
C MET A 155 22.08 14.63 8.68
N ALA A 156 22.02 15.20 9.90
CA ALA A 156 22.28 16.62 10.16
C ALA A 156 23.71 17.08 9.79
N ARG A 157 24.64 16.14 9.58
CA ARG A 157 26.02 16.41 9.15
C ARG A 157 26.25 16.19 7.66
N VAL A 158 25.32 15.52 6.98
CA VAL A 158 25.27 15.48 5.52
C VAL A 158 24.63 16.80 5.10
N GLY A 159 25.38 17.68 4.42
CA GLY A 159 25.01 19.09 4.27
C GLY A 159 23.58 19.35 3.76
N GLU A 160 23.08 20.57 3.98
CA GLU A 160 21.70 21.04 3.73
C GLU A 160 21.13 20.64 2.35
N SER A 161 21.98 20.56 1.31
CA SER A 161 21.58 20.11 -0.02
C SER A 161 21.12 18.65 -0.05
N THR A 162 21.74 17.76 0.73
CA THR A 162 21.31 16.36 0.80
C THR A 162 20.00 16.27 1.59
N GLU A 163 19.89 16.93 2.75
CA GLU A 163 18.65 16.94 3.54
C GLU A 163 17.43 17.43 2.73
N MET A 164 17.62 18.42 1.84
CA MET A 164 16.58 18.90 0.94
C MET A 164 16.11 17.83 -0.06
N PHE A 165 17.02 17.05 -0.65
CA PHE A 165 16.67 15.91 -1.51
C PHE A 165 15.98 14.78 -0.73
N LEU A 166 16.40 14.53 0.50
CA LEU A 166 15.86 13.48 1.35
C LEU A 166 14.41 13.75 1.79
N ARG A 167 14.05 15.02 2.04
CA ARG A 167 12.65 15.42 2.27
C ARG A 167 11.76 15.22 1.05
N GLY A 168 12.35 15.19 -0.15
CA GLY A 168 11.66 14.87 -1.40
C GLY A 168 11.13 13.44 -1.38
N VAL A 169 11.96 12.45 -1.05
CA VAL A 169 11.61 11.02 -1.10
C VAL A 169 10.30 10.69 -0.39
N ASP A 170 10.17 11.07 0.88
CA ASP A 170 8.97 10.77 1.66
C ASP A 170 7.74 11.47 1.06
N THR A 171 7.95 12.65 0.46
CA THR A 171 6.89 13.40 -0.22
C THR A 171 6.46 12.70 -1.49
N GLU A 172 7.41 12.27 -2.34
CA GLU A 172 7.13 11.53 -3.57
C GLU A 172 6.47 10.17 -3.29
N LEU A 173 6.93 9.47 -2.25
CA LEU A 173 6.35 8.20 -1.83
C LEU A 173 4.91 8.40 -1.32
N ARG A 174 4.67 9.44 -0.50
CA ARG A 174 3.30 9.82 -0.10
C ARG A 174 2.44 10.16 -1.30
N ASN A 175 2.92 11.01 -2.21
CA ASN A 175 2.19 11.40 -3.42
C ASN A 175 1.85 10.18 -4.28
N PHE A 176 2.78 9.22 -4.44
CA PHE A 176 2.54 7.97 -5.13
C PHE A 176 1.43 7.14 -4.45
N HIS A 177 1.49 6.98 -3.12
CA HIS A 177 0.44 6.27 -2.39
C HIS A 177 -0.91 6.99 -2.41
N ASP A 178 -0.90 8.31 -2.32
CA ASP A 178 -2.10 9.14 -2.45
C ASP A 178 -2.71 8.97 -3.85
N ALA A 179 -1.88 8.97 -4.91
CA ALA A 179 -2.34 8.72 -6.27
C ALA A 179 -2.83 7.28 -6.49
N LEU A 180 -2.18 6.27 -5.87
CA LEU A 180 -2.68 4.89 -5.86
C LEU A 180 -4.05 4.78 -5.18
N SER A 181 -4.29 5.64 -4.18
CA SER A 181 -5.58 5.73 -3.49
C SER A 181 -6.61 6.57 -4.26
N GLN A 182 -6.28 7.12 -5.43
CA GLN A 182 -7.25 7.81 -6.28
C GLN A 182 -7.78 6.86 -7.34
N LEU A 183 -9.08 7.00 -7.65
CA LEU A 183 -9.67 6.27 -8.76
C LEU A 183 -9.16 6.85 -10.09
N PRO A 184 -8.73 6.02 -11.05
CA PRO A 184 -8.34 6.48 -12.37
C PRO A 184 -9.51 7.21 -13.06
N GLU A 185 -9.21 8.23 -13.87
CA GLU A 185 -10.22 8.97 -14.64
C GLU A 185 -11.16 8.04 -15.46
N PRO A 186 -10.68 6.99 -16.16
CA PRO A 186 -11.56 6.06 -16.86
C PRO A 186 -12.56 5.34 -15.94
N VAL A 187 -12.19 5.07 -14.68
CA VAL A 187 -13.08 4.46 -13.68
C VAL A 187 -14.10 5.50 -13.19
N MET A 188 -13.64 6.73 -12.92
CA MET A 188 -14.52 7.83 -12.51
C MET A 188 -15.60 8.15 -13.56
N LEU A 189 -15.26 8.06 -14.85
CA LEU A 189 -16.20 8.29 -15.96
C LEU A 189 -17.33 7.24 -16.06
N LEU A 190 -17.18 6.08 -15.41
CA LEU A 190 -18.20 5.04 -15.34
C LEU A 190 -19.24 5.29 -14.24
N LEU A 191 -18.96 6.22 -13.33
CA LEU A 191 -19.84 6.57 -12.22
C LEU A 191 -20.85 7.64 -12.67
N ASN A 192 -21.96 7.76 -11.92
CA ASN A 192 -22.93 8.82 -12.18
C ASN A 192 -22.29 10.19 -11.92
N LYS A 193 -22.44 11.14 -12.85
CA LYS A 193 -21.81 12.47 -12.76
C LYS A 193 -22.18 13.25 -11.50
N ASP A 194 -23.38 13.03 -10.97
CA ASP A 194 -23.89 13.70 -9.77
C ASP A 194 -23.57 12.93 -8.48
N SER A 195 -22.90 11.78 -8.59
CA SER A 195 -22.55 10.93 -7.45
C SER A 195 -21.13 11.19 -6.98
N LYS A 196 -20.98 11.36 -5.66
CA LYS A 196 -19.69 11.49 -4.99
C LYS A 196 -19.19 10.12 -4.57
N VAL A 197 -17.91 9.84 -4.81
CA VAL A 197 -17.25 8.65 -4.26
C VAL A 197 -17.09 8.83 -2.76
N ILE A 198 -17.69 7.94 -1.98
CA ILE A 198 -17.61 7.95 -0.51
C ILE A 198 -16.57 6.94 0.02
N ALA A 199 -16.31 5.87 -0.72
CA ALA A 199 -15.21 4.94 -0.48
C ALA A 199 -14.92 4.13 -1.74
N HIS A 200 -13.72 3.56 -1.81
CA HIS A 200 -13.40 2.56 -2.80
C HIS A 200 -12.33 1.59 -2.28
N ALA A 201 -12.19 0.46 -2.94
CA ALA A 201 -11.12 -0.50 -2.73
C ALA A 201 -10.65 -1.06 -4.08
N VAL A 202 -9.37 -1.46 -4.13
CA VAL A 202 -8.72 -2.02 -5.33
C VAL A 202 -8.05 -3.34 -4.95
N ALA A 203 -8.51 -4.44 -5.53
CA ALA A 203 -7.98 -5.78 -5.25
C ALA A 203 -8.42 -6.83 -6.29
N ASP A 204 -7.62 -7.86 -6.46
CA ASP A 204 -7.96 -9.10 -7.17
C ASP A 204 -9.05 -9.91 -6.41
N ILE A 205 -10.31 -9.55 -6.65
CA ILE A 205 -11.49 -10.14 -6.02
C ILE A 205 -12.15 -11.20 -6.91
N ASN A 206 -11.60 -11.49 -8.09
CA ASN A 206 -12.00 -12.60 -8.97
C ASN A 206 -10.93 -13.74 -9.00
N GLY A 207 -9.69 -13.43 -8.66
CA GLY A 207 -8.55 -14.34 -8.61
C GLY A 207 -7.86 -14.59 -9.96
N ASP A 208 -7.78 -13.59 -10.84
CA ASP A 208 -7.12 -13.62 -12.15
C ASP A 208 -5.83 -12.79 -12.19
N SER A 209 -5.36 -12.30 -11.03
CA SER A 209 -4.19 -11.44 -10.90
C SER A 209 -4.33 -10.05 -11.55
N VAL A 210 -5.55 -9.64 -11.87
CA VAL A 210 -5.90 -8.27 -12.24
C VAL A 210 -6.77 -7.69 -11.13
N ASP A 211 -6.45 -6.48 -10.67
CA ASP A 211 -7.26 -5.85 -9.63
C ASP A 211 -8.57 -5.30 -10.22
N GLU A 212 -9.67 -5.52 -9.50
CA GLU A 212 -10.94 -4.82 -9.71
C GLU A 212 -11.08 -3.59 -8.82
N TYR A 213 -11.97 -2.68 -9.23
CA TYR A 213 -12.38 -1.55 -8.41
C TYR A 213 -13.75 -1.82 -7.80
N ILE A 214 -13.85 -1.67 -6.49
CA ILE A 214 -15.12 -1.61 -5.76
C ILE A 214 -15.34 -0.15 -5.36
N VAL A 215 -16.40 0.48 -5.83
CA VAL A 215 -16.62 1.91 -5.61
C VAL A 215 -17.99 2.11 -4.96
N ALA A 216 -18.01 2.69 -3.77
CA ALA A 216 -19.21 3.16 -3.11
C ALA A 216 -19.42 4.65 -3.44
N THR A 217 -20.61 5.00 -3.92
CA THR A 217 -21.01 6.37 -4.18
C THR A 217 -22.18 6.78 -3.30
N GLY A 218 -22.36 8.08 -3.10
CA GLY A 218 -23.53 8.70 -2.46
C GLY A 218 -23.74 10.13 -2.98
N LEU A 219 -24.72 10.85 -2.43
CA LEU A 219 -24.93 12.27 -2.74
C LEU A 219 -23.95 13.16 -1.95
N ASP A 220 -23.72 14.38 -2.44
CA ASP A 220 -22.92 15.37 -1.69
C ASP A 220 -23.70 15.83 -0.45
N PRO A 221 -23.17 15.66 0.77
CA PRO A 221 -23.82 16.16 1.99
C PRO A 221 -23.99 17.69 2.03
N ASN A 222 -23.29 18.45 1.17
CA ASN A 222 -23.48 19.90 1.01
C ASN A 222 -24.60 20.26 0.02
N ASP A 223 -25.15 19.30 -0.71
CA ASP A 223 -26.33 19.53 -1.53
C ASP A 223 -27.56 19.61 -0.61
N SER A 224 -27.90 20.84 -0.24
CA SER A 224 -28.87 21.21 0.81
C SER A 224 -30.33 20.81 0.52
N GLU A 225 -30.60 20.20 -0.63
CA GLU A 225 -31.91 19.59 -0.86
C GLU A 225 -31.98 18.31 -0.03
N TRP A 226 -32.92 18.27 0.92
CA TRP A 226 -33.30 17.11 1.73
C TRP A 226 -33.83 15.94 0.89
N LYS A 227 -33.10 15.54 -0.15
CA LYS A 227 -33.30 14.29 -0.86
C LYS A 227 -32.95 13.22 0.14
N GLU A 228 -33.95 12.44 0.51
CA GLU A 228 -33.74 11.20 1.26
C GLU A 228 -32.57 10.47 0.61
N ASP A 229 -31.50 10.23 1.38
CA ASP A 229 -30.21 9.70 0.92
C ASP A 229 -30.32 8.23 0.49
N ARG A 230 -31.16 7.99 -0.52
CA ARG A 230 -31.52 6.69 -1.10
C ARG A 230 -30.68 6.32 -2.31
N ASP A 231 -29.69 7.15 -2.68
CA ASP A 231 -28.91 6.99 -3.91
C ASP A 231 -27.49 6.46 -3.68
N ARG A 232 -27.25 5.76 -2.55
CA ARG A 232 -25.99 5.06 -2.38
C ARG A 232 -25.92 3.83 -3.26
N LYS A 233 -24.82 3.68 -3.98
CA LYS A 233 -24.59 2.57 -4.90
C LYS A 233 -23.21 2.01 -4.69
N LEU A 234 -23.08 0.70 -4.88
CA LEU A 234 -21.81 0.01 -4.95
C LEU A 234 -21.63 -0.51 -6.38
N PHE A 235 -20.49 -0.20 -6.97
CA PHE A 235 -20.07 -0.63 -8.30
C PHE A 235 -18.93 -1.65 -8.16
N ILE A 236 -18.99 -2.72 -8.93
CA ILE A 236 -17.83 -3.56 -9.24
C ILE A 236 -17.43 -3.24 -10.68
N ILE A 237 -16.22 -2.73 -10.85
CA ILE A 237 -15.67 -2.30 -12.14
C ILE A 237 -14.46 -3.16 -12.45
N ILE A 238 -14.48 -3.78 -13.63
CA ILE A 238 -13.45 -4.71 -14.10
C ILE A 238 -12.69 -4.11 -15.27
N LYS A 239 -11.46 -4.56 -15.47
CA LYS A 239 -10.69 -4.26 -16.68
C LYS A 239 -11.10 -5.21 -17.81
N LYS A 240 -11.41 -4.66 -18.99
CA LYS A 240 -11.74 -5.41 -20.21
C LYS A 240 -10.84 -4.91 -21.35
N GLY A 241 -9.79 -5.68 -21.63
CA GLY A 241 -8.73 -5.26 -22.55
C GLY A 241 -8.00 -4.02 -22.01
N GLU A 242 -8.00 -2.93 -22.79
CA GLU A 242 -7.41 -1.64 -22.40
C GLU A 242 -8.40 -0.69 -21.70
N SER A 243 -9.66 -1.10 -21.54
CA SER A 243 -10.74 -0.27 -20.99
C SER A 243 -11.28 -0.80 -19.66
N TYR A 244 -12.06 0.01 -18.96
CA TYR A 244 -12.81 -0.40 -17.77
C TYR A 244 -14.31 -0.46 -18.08
N VAL A 245 -15.02 -1.40 -17.45
CA VAL A 245 -16.48 -1.53 -17.56
C VAL A 245 -17.11 -1.83 -16.21
N VAL A 246 -18.31 -1.32 -15.97
CA VAL A 246 -19.13 -1.73 -14.83
C VAL A 246 -19.58 -3.17 -15.07
N HIS A 247 -19.14 -4.09 -14.21
CA HIS A 247 -19.56 -5.49 -14.25
C HIS A 247 -20.92 -5.66 -13.58
N SER A 248 -21.06 -5.11 -12.38
CA SER A 248 -22.27 -5.25 -11.57
C SER A 248 -22.47 -4.07 -10.63
N THR A 249 -23.71 -3.78 -10.28
CA THR A 249 -24.07 -2.70 -9.34
C THR A 249 -25.09 -3.17 -8.32
N ASN A 250 -25.03 -2.63 -7.11
CA ASN A 250 -26.07 -2.82 -6.10
C ASN A 250 -26.42 -1.47 -5.44
N SER A 251 -27.71 -1.14 -5.34
CA SER A 251 -28.20 0.13 -4.80
C SER A 251 -28.74 0.06 -3.37
N LEU A 252 -28.57 -1.08 -2.68
CA LEU A 252 -29.12 -1.35 -1.35
C LEU A 252 -28.04 -1.75 -0.33
N VAL A 253 -26.98 -2.42 -0.77
CA VAL A 253 -25.91 -2.97 0.08
C VAL A 253 -25.18 -1.89 0.89
N VAL A 254 -25.11 -0.66 0.39
CA VAL A 254 -24.59 0.48 1.14
C VAL A 254 -25.77 1.25 1.73
N LEU A 255 -25.95 1.12 3.04
CA LEU A 255 -27.02 1.80 3.76
C LEU A 255 -26.88 3.33 3.69
N CYS A 256 -28.02 4.03 3.71
CA CYS A 256 -28.11 5.49 3.69
C CYS A 256 -27.33 6.18 4.83
N SER A 257 -26.90 7.43 4.64
CA SER A 257 -26.15 8.21 5.66
C SER A 257 -26.92 8.46 6.95
N SER A 258 -28.24 8.30 6.97
CA SER A 258 -29.07 8.45 8.16
C SER A 258 -29.53 7.12 8.75
N CYS A 259 -29.16 6.00 8.14
CA CYS A 259 -29.63 4.67 8.52
C CYS A 259 -28.99 4.15 9.83
N GLY A 260 -27.96 4.83 10.36
CA GLY A 260 -27.29 4.47 11.60
C GLY A 260 -28.01 4.94 12.87
N GLY A 261 -29.13 5.66 12.75
CA GLY A 261 -29.85 6.24 13.88
C GLY A 261 -29.05 7.37 14.51
N ALA A 262 -28.89 7.37 15.83
CA ALA A 262 -28.13 8.42 16.52
C ALA A 262 -26.63 8.44 16.16
N PHE A 263 -26.10 7.34 15.62
CA PHE A 263 -24.72 7.28 15.13
C PHE A 263 -24.51 8.08 13.84
N GLY A 264 -25.58 8.38 13.10
CA GLY A 264 -25.50 9.02 11.78
C GLY A 264 -25.23 7.99 10.69
N ASP A 265 -24.15 8.18 9.94
CA ASP A 265 -23.79 7.33 8.80
C ASP A 265 -23.29 5.97 9.27
N PRO A 266 -24.01 4.86 8.96
CA PRO A 266 -23.61 3.56 9.42
C PRO A 266 -22.53 2.93 8.54
N PHE A 267 -22.22 3.43 7.34
CA PHE A 267 -21.23 2.79 6.47
C PHE A 267 -19.83 2.89 7.07
N SER A 268 -19.23 1.73 7.38
CA SER A 268 -17.93 1.67 8.07
C SER A 268 -16.77 1.22 7.19
N GLY A 269 -17.04 0.72 5.97
CA GLY A 269 -16.01 0.55 4.96
C GLY A 269 -16.18 -0.66 4.04
N ILE A 270 -15.15 -0.85 3.21
CA ILE A 270 -15.00 -1.94 2.27
C ILE A 270 -13.73 -2.70 2.65
N GLU A 271 -13.86 -3.98 2.93
CA GLU A 271 -12.74 -4.89 3.15
C GLU A 271 -12.59 -5.80 1.92
N THR A 272 -11.36 -6.05 1.49
CA THR A 272 -11.09 -6.91 0.33
C THR A 272 -10.08 -7.99 0.67
N GLY A 273 -10.17 -9.11 -0.04
CA GLY A 273 -9.16 -10.14 -0.03
C GLY A 273 -9.25 -10.98 -1.30
N THR A 274 -8.35 -11.95 -1.45
CA THR A 274 -8.31 -12.78 -2.66
C THR A 274 -9.65 -13.47 -2.90
N LYS A 275 -10.29 -13.17 -4.04
CA LYS A 275 -11.60 -13.72 -4.45
C LYS A 275 -12.81 -13.29 -3.62
N TRP A 276 -12.71 -12.26 -2.79
CA TRP A 276 -13.84 -11.78 -1.99
C TRP A 276 -13.74 -10.31 -1.59
N PHE A 277 -14.88 -9.73 -1.26
CA PHE A 277 -14.96 -8.44 -0.57
C PHE A 277 -16.08 -8.46 0.48
N ARG A 278 -16.06 -7.48 1.38
CA ARG A 278 -17.05 -7.33 2.45
C ARG A 278 -17.42 -5.86 2.60
N ILE A 279 -18.71 -5.61 2.75
CA ILE A 279 -19.27 -4.31 3.10
C ILE A 279 -19.69 -4.36 4.57
N SER A 280 -19.28 -3.35 5.33
CA SER A 280 -19.54 -3.28 6.76
C SER A 280 -20.30 -2.02 7.14
N HIS A 281 -21.16 -2.17 8.15
CA HIS A 281 -21.92 -1.10 8.75
C HIS A 281 -21.87 -1.19 10.28
N TYR A 282 -21.87 -0.03 10.93
CA TYR A 282 -21.93 0.09 12.38
C TYR A 282 -22.78 1.28 12.77
N GLY A 283 -23.75 1.08 13.66
CA GLY A 283 -24.68 2.14 14.03
C GLY A 283 -25.32 1.92 15.39
N GLY A 284 -26.39 2.66 15.65
CA GLY A 284 -27.18 2.58 16.87
C GLY A 284 -26.91 3.74 17.84
N SER A 285 -27.33 3.56 19.08
CA SER A 285 -27.18 4.56 20.14
C SER A 285 -26.68 3.87 21.40
N ARG A 286 -27.56 3.69 22.40
CA ARG A 286 -27.30 2.81 23.54
C ARG A 286 -27.06 1.37 23.09
N ILE A 287 -27.99 0.83 22.31
CA ILE A 287 -27.78 -0.44 21.61
C ILE A 287 -27.03 -0.14 20.34
N ARG A 288 -25.79 -0.62 20.26
CA ARG A 288 -24.97 -0.59 19.06
C ARG A 288 -25.23 -1.83 18.26
N TRP A 289 -25.16 -1.71 16.95
CA TRP A 289 -25.29 -2.83 16.04
C TRP A 289 -24.20 -2.79 14.99
N GLY A 290 -23.76 -3.97 14.57
CA GLY A 290 -22.84 -4.18 13.47
C GLY A 290 -23.47 -5.11 12.44
N ARG A 291 -23.29 -4.79 11.16
CA ARG A 291 -23.70 -5.66 10.05
C ARG A 291 -22.55 -5.77 9.07
N SER A 292 -22.30 -6.95 8.54
CA SER A 292 -21.35 -7.12 7.45
C SER A 292 -21.78 -8.19 6.48
N TYR A 293 -21.56 -7.94 5.20
CA TYR A 293 -21.97 -8.80 4.10
C TYR A 293 -20.77 -9.10 3.23
N LYS A 294 -20.37 -10.37 3.21
CA LYS A 294 -19.20 -10.85 2.46
C LYS A 294 -19.66 -11.53 1.18
N PHE A 295 -19.08 -11.11 0.07
CA PHE A 295 -19.33 -11.62 -1.26
C PHE A 295 -18.09 -12.35 -1.79
N GLY A 296 -18.28 -13.55 -2.32
CA GLY A 296 -17.22 -14.35 -2.94
C GLY A 296 -17.47 -14.52 -4.43
N TYR A 297 -16.40 -14.53 -5.23
CA TYR A 297 -16.50 -14.72 -6.67
C TYR A 297 -16.78 -16.18 -7.04
N SER A 298 -17.82 -16.39 -7.85
CA SER A 298 -18.22 -17.69 -8.37
C SER A 298 -17.81 -17.83 -9.83
N ARG A 299 -16.72 -18.56 -10.08
CA ARG A 299 -16.24 -18.90 -11.43
C ARG A 299 -17.29 -19.60 -12.29
N LYS A 300 -18.23 -20.33 -11.68
CA LYS A 300 -19.29 -21.05 -12.39
C LYS A 300 -20.30 -20.09 -13.03
N TYR A 301 -20.61 -19.01 -12.33
CA TYR A 301 -21.65 -18.06 -12.75
C TYR A 301 -21.07 -16.72 -13.22
N ASP A 302 -19.76 -16.53 -13.12
CA ASP A 302 -19.08 -15.26 -13.40
C ASP A 302 -19.68 -14.10 -12.61
N GLN A 303 -20.00 -14.35 -11.33
CA GLN A 303 -20.72 -13.41 -10.47
C GLN A 303 -20.20 -13.47 -9.04
N TRP A 304 -20.21 -12.33 -8.35
CA TRP A 304 -20.04 -12.28 -6.90
C TRP A 304 -21.34 -12.65 -6.21
N GLN A 305 -21.25 -13.51 -5.20
CA GLN A 305 -22.40 -14.07 -4.49
C GLN A 305 -22.23 -13.88 -2.99
N LEU A 306 -23.32 -13.63 -2.28
CA LEU A 306 -23.30 -13.55 -0.82
C LEU A 306 -22.86 -14.91 -0.26
N ILE A 307 -21.78 -14.93 0.53
CA ILE A 307 -21.24 -16.15 1.14
C ILE A 307 -21.30 -16.14 2.67
N GLU A 308 -21.46 -14.95 3.28
CA GLU A 308 -21.59 -14.79 4.71
C GLU A 308 -22.25 -13.44 5.02
N ALA A 309 -23.23 -13.45 5.93
CA ALA A 309 -23.76 -12.25 6.56
C ALA A 309 -23.56 -12.35 8.07
N ASN A 310 -22.98 -11.33 8.69
CA ASN A 310 -22.86 -11.24 10.14
C ASN A 310 -23.69 -10.07 10.64
N GLU A 311 -24.49 -10.31 11.67
CA GLU A 311 -25.28 -9.29 12.35
C GLU A 311 -25.02 -9.40 13.85
N GLY A 312 -24.76 -8.27 14.49
CA GLY A 312 -24.47 -8.24 15.91
C GLY A 312 -25.06 -7.01 16.57
N SER A 313 -25.34 -7.09 17.87
CA SER A 313 -25.72 -5.95 18.68
C SER A 313 -25.22 -6.07 20.12
N HIS A 314 -24.97 -4.94 20.77
CA HIS A 314 -24.59 -4.91 22.18
C HIS A 314 -25.07 -3.62 22.88
N ASP A 315 -25.30 -3.69 24.20
CA ASP A 315 -25.50 -2.48 25.02
C ASP A 315 -24.14 -1.82 25.30
N SER A 316 -24.00 -0.54 24.95
CA SER A 316 -22.75 0.24 25.13
C SER A 316 -22.34 0.39 26.60
N PHE A 317 -23.24 0.14 27.55
CA PHE A 317 -22.98 0.22 28.99
C PHE A 317 -22.90 -1.15 29.67
N ASP A 318 -23.13 -2.24 28.94
CA ASP A 318 -23.15 -3.59 29.48
C ASP A 318 -22.79 -4.60 28.39
N GLU A 319 -21.49 -4.86 28.23
CA GLU A 319 -20.94 -5.78 27.21
C GLU A 319 -21.44 -7.23 27.37
N THR A 320 -21.99 -7.59 28.54
CA THR A 320 -22.59 -8.92 28.77
C THR A 320 -23.92 -9.10 28.03
N LYS A 321 -24.52 -8.00 27.56
CA LYS A 321 -25.72 -7.99 26.71
C LYS A 321 -25.32 -7.81 25.26
N SER A 322 -24.85 -8.90 24.64
CA SER A 322 -24.54 -8.98 23.23
C SER A 322 -25.29 -10.13 22.55
N GLU A 323 -25.66 -9.91 21.30
CA GLU A 323 -26.26 -10.90 20.41
C GLU A 323 -25.48 -10.87 19.10
N ASP A 324 -24.98 -12.02 18.64
CA ASP A 324 -24.30 -12.15 17.35
C ASP A 324 -24.89 -13.33 16.57
N ALA A 325 -25.08 -13.14 15.27
CA ALA A 325 -25.57 -14.13 14.34
C ALA A 325 -24.73 -14.13 13.06
N THR A 326 -24.41 -15.33 12.58
CA THR A 326 -23.76 -15.54 11.29
C THR A 326 -24.65 -16.42 10.42
N PHE A 327 -24.93 -15.96 9.21
CA PHE A 327 -25.77 -16.65 8.22
C PHE A 327 -24.93 -17.04 7.00
N LYS A 328 -25.16 -18.24 6.45
CA LYS A 328 -24.41 -18.79 5.30
C LYS A 328 -25.31 -19.55 4.31
N PRO A 329 -24.92 -19.60 3.03
CA PRO A 329 -25.62 -20.41 2.05
C PRO A 329 -25.21 -21.90 2.12
N PRO A 330 -26.02 -22.84 1.62
CA PRO A 330 -27.38 -22.62 1.14
C PRO A 330 -28.41 -22.56 2.29
N LYS A 331 -28.01 -22.94 3.51
CA LYS A 331 -28.90 -23.19 4.65
C LYS A 331 -29.79 -21.99 4.99
N ASP A 332 -29.19 -20.82 5.16
CA ASP A 332 -29.90 -19.67 5.73
C ASP A 332 -30.52 -18.79 4.64
N PHE A 333 -29.91 -18.72 3.46
CA PHE A 333 -30.37 -17.83 2.40
C PHE A 333 -30.21 -18.32 0.96
N GLY A 334 -29.77 -19.55 0.68
CA GLY A 334 -29.60 -20.02 -0.71
C GLY A 334 -28.55 -19.23 -1.50
N MET A 335 -28.60 -19.26 -2.83
CA MET A 335 -27.70 -18.51 -3.70
C MET A 335 -28.26 -17.11 -3.99
N ILE A 336 -27.54 -16.07 -3.58
CA ILE A 336 -27.89 -14.65 -3.84
C ILE A 336 -26.71 -13.99 -4.54
N ASN A 337 -26.96 -13.44 -5.73
CA ASN A 337 -25.97 -12.65 -6.45
C ASN A 337 -25.84 -11.26 -5.84
N PHE A 338 -24.67 -10.65 -6.01
CA PHE A 338 -24.39 -9.31 -5.53
C PHE A 338 -25.42 -8.28 -6.03
N GLU A 339 -25.85 -8.34 -7.29
CA GLU A 339 -26.81 -7.39 -7.88
C GLU A 339 -28.19 -7.47 -7.24
N ASP A 340 -28.58 -8.68 -6.81
CA ASP A 340 -29.90 -8.99 -6.26
C ASP A 340 -29.95 -8.88 -4.74
N PHE A 341 -28.82 -8.62 -4.09
CA PHE A 341 -28.73 -8.63 -2.62
C PHE A 341 -29.47 -7.44 -1.98
N ASP A 342 -30.36 -7.74 -1.05
CA ASP A 342 -31.04 -6.77 -0.20
C ASP A 342 -30.67 -7.03 1.28
N PRO A 343 -29.97 -6.11 1.98
CA PRO A 343 -29.60 -6.29 3.38
C PRO A 343 -30.80 -6.33 4.34
N PHE A 344 -32.00 -5.95 3.90
CA PHE A 344 -33.22 -5.98 4.69
C PHE A 344 -34.09 -7.21 4.43
N ASP A 345 -33.83 -7.97 3.36
CA ASP A 345 -34.66 -9.12 2.96
C ASP A 345 -33.86 -10.23 2.22
N TYR A 346 -32.77 -10.72 2.79
CA TYR A 346 -31.96 -11.79 2.17
C TYR A 346 -32.26 -13.20 2.72
N LEU A 347 -32.74 -13.33 3.96
CA LEU A 347 -32.94 -14.63 4.60
C LEU A 347 -33.98 -15.48 3.85
N GLY A 348 -33.58 -16.70 3.48
CA GLY A 348 -34.39 -17.63 2.70
C GLY A 348 -34.74 -17.18 1.27
N LYS A 349 -34.14 -16.10 0.73
CA LYS A 349 -34.53 -15.54 -0.57
C LYS A 349 -33.72 -16.02 -1.77
N GLY A 350 -32.54 -16.60 -1.55
CA GLY A 350 -31.72 -17.11 -2.63
C GLY A 350 -32.25 -18.39 -3.26
N ILE A 351 -31.76 -18.63 -4.47
CA ILE A 351 -32.09 -19.80 -5.28
C ILE A 351 -31.52 -21.04 -4.60
N LYS A 352 -32.32 -22.11 -4.52
CA LYS A 352 -31.93 -23.38 -3.91
C LYS A 352 -31.00 -24.21 -4.79
#